data_AF-A0A2A4J1N5-F1
#
_entry.id   AF-A0A2A4J1N5-F1
#
_cell.length_a   1.000
_cell.length_b   1.000
_cell.length_c   1.000
_cell.angle_alpha   90.00
_cell.angle_beta   90.00
_cell.angle_gamma   90.00
#
_symmetry.space_group_name_H-M   'P 1'
#
loop_
_entity.id
_entity.type
_entity.pdbx_description
1 polymer ?
#
loop_
_entity_poly.entity_id
_entity_poly.type
_entity_poly.pdbx_seq_one_letter_code
_entity_poly.pdbx_strand_id
1 'polypeptide(L)'
;MIGVGVEEAGSKEFISGKFFDGELYHVENISTYQTLGFKRFNVVTILTSLFWKQSRDAIFKGRGMGLGGDLKGDWVQTGGAVLVEKGGKLLRHFVQTGPGDHLSNKEILQHFGLENEYNPETMANKKPEEKECTTEAKP
;
A
#
# COMPACT_ATOMS: atom_id res chain seq x y z
N MET A 1 5.06 3.40 15.88
CA MET A 1 5.59 3.02 14.55
C MET A 1 5.81 4.30 13.76
N ILE A 2 6.85 4.38 12.94
CA ILE A 2 7.13 5.55 12.10
C ILE A 2 6.88 5.15 10.64
N GLY A 3 6.03 5.91 9.94
CA GLY A 3 5.77 5.76 8.52
C GLY A 3 6.50 6.83 7.72
N VAL A 4 7.00 6.49 6.53
CA VAL A 4 7.72 7.42 5.66
C VAL A 4 7.10 7.37 4.25
N GLY A 5 6.44 8.45 3.84
CA GLY A 5 5.69 8.55 2.58
C GLY A 5 6.39 9.39 1.51
N VAL A 6 6.02 9.13 0.25
CA VAL A 6 6.67 9.70 -0.95
C VAL A 6 6.26 11.15 -1.21
N GLU A 7 4.99 11.49 -0.95
CA GLU A 7 4.43 12.79 -1.33
C GLU A 7 3.32 13.26 -0.36
N GLU A 8 2.98 14.54 -0.45
CA GLU A 8 1.82 15.13 0.25
C GLU A 8 0.48 14.76 -0.45
N ALA A 9 0.54 14.36 -1.73
CA ALA A 9 -0.61 13.87 -2.47
C ALA A 9 -1.09 12.53 -1.87
N GLY A 10 -2.34 12.49 -1.40
CA GLY A 10 -2.91 11.34 -0.71
C GLY A 10 -2.60 11.26 0.79
N SER A 11 -1.63 12.02 1.31
CA SER A 11 -1.29 12.01 2.74
C SER A 11 -2.43 12.58 3.61
N LYS A 12 -3.13 13.60 3.10
CA LYS A 12 -4.28 14.21 3.78
C LYS A 12 -5.42 13.21 3.96
N GLU A 13 -5.76 12.47 2.91
CA GLU A 13 -6.77 11.41 2.99
C GLU A 13 -6.30 10.30 3.94
N PHE A 14 -5.03 9.90 3.84
CA PHE A 14 -4.45 8.84 4.66
C PHE A 14 -4.47 9.17 6.17
N ILE A 15 -4.10 10.40 6.53
CA ILE A 15 -4.14 10.92 7.90
C ILE A 15 -5.60 11.08 8.36
N SER A 16 -6.46 11.68 7.53
CA SER A 16 -7.87 11.93 7.88
C SER A 16 -8.66 10.65 8.09
N GLY A 17 -8.36 9.61 7.31
CA GLY A 17 -8.96 8.27 7.41
C GLY A 17 -8.45 7.46 8.59
N LYS A 18 -7.45 7.96 9.34
CA LYS A 18 -6.83 7.28 10.48
C LYS A 18 -6.36 5.85 10.14
N PHE A 19 -5.81 5.66 8.95
CA PHE A 19 -5.29 4.36 8.53
C PHE A 19 -3.95 4.00 9.19
N PHE A 20 -3.36 4.95 9.94
CA PHE A 20 -2.09 4.78 10.64
C PHE A 20 -2.06 5.63 11.91
N ASP A 21 -1.83 4.99 13.06
CA ASP A 21 -1.76 5.63 14.38
C ASP A 21 -0.33 6.06 14.79
N GLY A 22 0.64 5.95 13.89
CA GLY A 22 2.03 6.32 14.12
C GLY A 22 2.39 7.71 13.59
N GLU A 23 3.63 8.13 13.82
CA GLU A 23 4.17 9.36 13.23
C GLU A 23 4.46 9.14 11.73
N LEU A 24 3.94 10.02 10.89
CA LEU A 24 4.16 10.00 9.45
C LEU A 24 5.11 11.12 9.05
N TYR A 25 6.18 10.78 8.33
CA TYR A 25 7.15 11.71 7.77
C TYR A 25 7.10 11.66 6.24
N HIS A 26 7.51 12.75 5.62
CA HIS A 26 7.67 12.85 4.17
C HIS A 26 9.14 12.86 3.80
N VAL A 27 9.48 12.17 2.72
CA VAL A 27 10.83 12.24 2.17
C VAL A 27 10.95 13.51 1.34
N GLU A 28 11.86 14.41 1.72
CA GLU A 28 12.09 15.66 0.98
C GLU A 28 12.75 15.42 -0.38
N ASN A 29 13.61 14.39 -0.48
CA ASN A 29 14.34 14.06 -1.69
C ASN A 29 13.92 12.69 -2.25
N ILE A 30 13.24 12.71 -3.39
CA ILE A 30 12.77 11.52 -4.10
C ILE A 30 13.90 10.56 -4.51
N SER A 31 15.15 11.02 -4.59
CA SER A 31 16.32 10.16 -4.87
C SER A 31 16.51 9.08 -3.78
N THR A 32 16.03 9.31 -2.57
CA THR A 32 16.01 8.30 -1.48
C THR A 32 15.36 7.00 -1.95
N TYR A 33 14.27 7.07 -2.71
CA TYR A 33 13.58 5.89 -3.23
C TYR A 33 14.41 5.15 -4.28
N GLN A 34 15.15 5.88 -5.11
CA GLN A 34 16.10 5.27 -6.05
C GLN A 34 17.23 4.56 -5.31
N THR A 35 17.74 5.14 -4.22
CA THR A 35 18.74 4.51 -3.35
C THR A 35 18.21 3.25 -2.67
N LEU A 36 16.92 3.24 -2.30
CA LEU A 36 16.22 2.05 -1.80
C LEU A 36 15.95 1.01 -2.90
N GLY A 37 16.33 1.28 -4.15
CA GLY A 37 16.15 0.36 -5.26
C GLY A 37 14.72 0.31 -5.79
N PHE A 38 13.88 1.27 -5.41
CA PHE A 38 12.54 1.43 -5.96
C PHE A 38 12.69 2.01 -7.36
N LYS A 39 12.24 1.25 -8.35
CA LYS A 39 12.48 1.55 -9.76
C LYS A 39 11.30 2.31 -10.33
N ARG A 40 11.62 3.24 -11.23
CA ARG A 40 10.62 3.78 -12.14
C ARG A 40 10.45 2.77 -13.28
N PHE A 41 9.35 2.03 -13.28
CA PHE A 41 9.03 1.14 -14.39
C PHE A 41 8.84 1.96 -15.66
N ASN A 42 9.26 1.40 -16.79
CA ASN A 42 8.86 1.94 -18.08
C ASN A 42 7.34 1.76 -18.23
N VAL A 43 6.64 2.78 -18.72
CA VAL A 43 5.18 2.75 -18.98
C VAL A 43 4.78 1.49 -19.75
N VAL A 44 5.60 1.03 -20.70
CA VAL A 44 5.37 -0.22 -21.45
C VAL A 44 5.33 -1.44 -20.52
N THR A 45 6.24 -1.53 -19.55
CA THR A 45 6.30 -2.60 -18.56
C THR A 45 5.10 -2.58 -17.61
N ILE A 46 4.61 -1.39 -17.24
CA ILE A 46 3.42 -1.26 -16.41
C ILE A 46 2.18 -1.71 -17.18
N LEU A 47 2.03 -1.24 -18.42
CA LEU A 47 0.94 -1.66 -19.29
C LEU A 47 0.94 -3.19 -19.47
N THR A 48 2.08 -3.81 -19.74
CA THR A 48 2.15 -5.28 -19.85
C THR A 48 1.85 -5.97 -18.52
N SER A 49 2.32 -5.44 -17.39
CA SER A 49 2.01 -5.98 -16.06
C SER A 49 0.51 -5.88 -15.70
N LEU A 50 -0.21 -4.86 -16.19
CA LEU A 50 -1.66 -4.72 -16.00
C LEU A 50 -2.45 -5.81 -16.73
N PHE A 51 -1.90 -6.37 -17.81
CA PHE A 51 -2.50 -7.51 -18.52
C PHE A 51 -2.25 -8.86 -17.83
N TRP A 52 -1.34 -8.95 -16.85
CA TRP A 52 -1.13 -10.18 -16.09
C TRP A 52 -2.37 -10.57 -15.30
N LYS A 53 -2.57 -11.90 -15.15
CA LYS A 53 -3.75 -12.46 -14.49
C LYS A 53 -3.89 -11.95 -13.05
N GLN A 54 -2.78 -11.88 -12.30
CA GLN A 54 -2.78 -11.35 -10.93
C GLN A 54 -3.23 -9.89 -10.87
N SER A 55 -2.74 -9.04 -11.78
CA SER A 55 -3.16 -7.63 -11.85
C SER A 55 -4.63 -7.49 -12.24
N ARG A 56 -5.11 -8.30 -13.20
CA ARG A 56 -6.53 -8.30 -13.59
C ARG A 56 -7.43 -8.78 -12.46
N ASP A 57 -7.05 -9.85 -11.77
CA ASP A 57 -7.79 -10.38 -10.62
C ASP A 57 -7.84 -9.34 -9.48
N ALA A 58 -6.75 -8.63 -9.22
CA ALA A 58 -6.69 -7.54 -8.25
C ALA A 58 -7.56 -6.34 -8.66
N ILE A 59 -7.53 -5.92 -9.93
CA ILE A 59 -8.38 -4.84 -10.46
C ILE A 59 -9.85 -5.21 -10.40
N PHE A 60 -10.20 -6.44 -10.79
CA PHE A 60 -11.58 -6.94 -10.70
C PHE A 60 -12.05 -7.00 -9.25
N LYS A 61 -11.20 -7.50 -8.34
CA LYS A 61 -11.50 -7.51 -6.91
C LYS A 61 -11.72 -6.08 -6.41
N GLY A 62 -10.82 -5.15 -6.72
CA GLY A 62 -10.90 -3.73 -6.32
C GLY A 62 -12.18 -3.06 -6.81
N ARG A 63 -12.50 -3.22 -8.10
CA ARG A 63 -13.77 -2.72 -8.68
C ARG A 63 -15.00 -3.32 -7.99
N GLY A 64 -14.97 -4.62 -7.69
CA GLY A 64 -16.02 -5.29 -6.93
C GLY A 64 -16.15 -4.83 -5.47
N MET A 65 -15.14 -4.12 -4.95
CA MET A 65 -15.14 -3.53 -3.60
C MET A 65 -15.45 -2.01 -3.63
N GLY A 66 -15.86 -1.47 -4.79
CA GLY A 66 -16.12 -0.04 -4.96
C GLY A 66 -14.85 0.83 -4.99
N LEU A 67 -13.66 0.21 -4.98
CA LEU A 67 -12.38 0.91 -5.07
C LEU A 67 -12.11 1.25 -6.54
N GLY A 68 -12.24 2.52 -6.88
CA GLY A 68 -11.80 3.06 -8.17
C GLY A 68 -10.28 3.09 -8.25
N GLY A 69 -9.73 3.05 -9.47
CA GLY A 69 -8.32 3.35 -9.67
C GLY A 69 -8.13 4.87 -9.61
N ASP A 70 -7.35 5.35 -8.64
CA ASP A 70 -6.84 6.72 -8.71
C ASP A 70 -5.57 6.73 -9.56
N LEU A 71 -5.56 7.62 -10.52
CA LEU A 71 -4.45 7.86 -11.44
C LEU A 71 -3.61 9.08 -11.00
N LYS A 72 -3.88 9.61 -9.81
CA LYS A 72 -3.10 10.69 -9.19
C LYS A 72 -1.91 10.10 -8.43
N GLY A 73 -0.76 10.75 -8.55
CA GLY A 73 0.50 10.34 -7.94
C GLY A 73 1.51 9.80 -8.95
N ASP A 74 2.55 9.16 -8.45
CA ASP A 74 3.71 8.78 -9.24
C ASP A 74 3.50 7.44 -9.96
N TRP A 75 2.77 7.48 -11.08
CA TRP A 75 2.33 6.37 -11.93
C TRP A 75 3.31 5.21 -12.11
N VAL A 76 4.58 5.55 -12.25
CA VAL A 76 5.61 4.63 -12.71
C VAL A 76 6.56 4.18 -11.60
N GLN A 77 6.43 4.76 -10.41
CA GLN A 77 7.34 4.45 -9.32
C GLN A 77 6.83 3.22 -8.55
N THR A 78 7.66 2.19 -8.45
CA THR A 78 7.37 1.08 -7.53
C THR A 78 7.46 1.56 -6.09
N GLY A 79 6.57 1.08 -5.24
CA GLY A 79 6.75 1.17 -3.81
C GLY A 79 7.57 0.01 -3.25
N GLY A 80 7.55 -0.09 -1.93
CA GLY A 80 8.22 -1.12 -1.19
C GLY A 80 8.08 -0.88 0.31
N ALA A 81 8.72 -1.71 1.10
CA ALA A 81 8.75 -1.58 2.54
C ALA A 81 10.18 -1.82 3.04
N VAL A 82 10.62 -0.95 3.93
CA VAL A 82 11.89 -1.08 4.64
C VAL A 82 11.58 -1.09 6.13
N LEU A 83 11.84 -2.20 6.79
CA LEU A 83 11.63 -2.38 8.22
C LEU A 83 12.98 -2.28 8.90
N VAL A 84 13.10 -1.35 9.85
CA VAL A 84 14.36 -1.05 10.54
C VAL A 84 14.12 -1.11 12.04
N GLU A 85 14.99 -1.83 12.74
CA GLU A 85 15.01 -1.87 14.20
C GLU A 85 15.61 -0.59 14.77
N LYS A 86 15.26 -0.26 16.01
CA LYS A 86 15.95 0.81 16.76
C LYS A 86 17.46 0.56 16.74
N GLY A 87 18.22 1.57 16.32
CA GLY A 87 19.67 1.45 16.13
C GLY A 87 20.09 1.23 14.67
N GLY A 88 19.16 1.22 13.72
CA GLY A 88 19.46 1.25 12.29
C GLY A 88 19.71 -0.12 11.66
N LYS A 89 19.42 -1.21 12.38
CA LYS A 89 19.56 -2.56 11.84
C LYS A 89 18.39 -2.87 10.91
N LEU A 90 18.71 -3.21 9.67
CA LEU A 90 17.72 -3.62 8.67
C LEU A 90 17.12 -4.98 9.06
N LEU A 91 15.81 -5.03 9.25
CA LEU A 91 15.05 -6.26 9.54
C LEU A 91 14.53 -6.89 8.25
N ARG A 92 13.98 -6.06 7.35
CA ARG A 92 13.41 -6.51 6.09
C ARG A 92 13.49 -5.41 5.04
N HIS A 93 13.87 -5.80 3.84
CA HIS A 93 13.78 -4.97 2.64
C HIS A 93 12.88 -5.68 1.62
N PHE A 94 11.83 -5.01 1.20
CA PHE A 94 10.88 -5.47 0.21
C PHE A 94 10.72 -4.39 -0.87
N VAL A 95 10.89 -4.79 -2.12
CA VAL A 95 10.75 -3.93 -3.30
C VAL A 95 9.63 -4.52 -4.14
N GLN A 96 8.62 -3.72 -4.45
CA GLN A 96 7.52 -4.19 -5.31
C GLN A 96 8.05 -4.44 -6.72
N THR A 97 7.75 -5.62 -7.24
CA THR A 97 8.08 -6.00 -8.62
C THR A 97 6.92 -5.80 -9.60
N GLY A 98 5.72 -5.56 -9.08
CA GLY A 98 4.53 -5.27 -9.88
C GLY A 98 3.45 -4.58 -9.06
N PRO A 99 2.39 -4.07 -9.70
CA PRO A 99 1.36 -3.26 -9.04
C PRO A 99 0.49 -4.01 -8.02
N GLY A 100 0.44 -5.35 -8.10
CA GLY A 100 -0.27 -6.19 -7.12
C GLY A 100 0.61 -6.69 -5.97
N ASP A 101 1.92 -6.44 -6.04
CA ASP A 101 2.90 -6.92 -5.09
C ASP A 101 2.81 -6.11 -3.79
N HIS A 102 2.75 -6.76 -2.64
CA HIS A 102 2.67 -6.08 -1.34
C HIS A 102 3.24 -6.98 -0.25
N LEU A 103 3.80 -6.35 0.78
CA LEU A 103 4.23 -7.07 1.96
C LEU A 103 2.99 -7.44 2.80
N SER A 104 2.85 -8.72 3.14
CA SER A 104 1.66 -9.17 3.89
C SER A 104 1.70 -8.68 5.34
N ASN A 105 0.53 -8.30 5.88
CA ASN A 105 0.43 -7.85 7.28
C ASN A 105 0.97 -8.90 8.27
N LYS A 106 0.76 -10.20 7.97
CA LYS A 106 1.33 -11.30 8.77
C LYS A 106 2.86 -11.26 8.80
N GLU A 107 3.51 -11.08 7.65
CA GLU A 107 4.96 -11.01 7.56
C GLU A 107 5.52 -9.78 8.28
N ILE A 108 4.84 -8.63 8.17
CA ILE A 108 5.19 -7.41 8.92
C ILE A 108 5.18 -7.71 10.42
N LEU A 109 4.08 -8.29 10.94
CA LEU A 109 3.93 -8.58 12.37
C LEU A 109 4.97 -9.57 12.89
N GLN A 110 5.34 -10.59 12.09
CA GLN A 110 6.39 -11.54 12.45
C GLN A 110 7.75 -10.86 12.68
N HIS A 111 8.10 -9.83 11.90
CA HIS A 111 9.34 -9.09 12.11
C HIS A 111 9.36 -8.26 13.41
N PHE A 112 8.19 -8.03 14.01
CA PHE A 112 8.04 -7.31 15.28
C PHE A 112 7.65 -8.22 16.46
N GLY A 113 7.52 -9.53 16.27
CA GLY A 113 7.08 -10.48 17.31
C GLY A 113 5.61 -10.32 17.69
N LEU A 114 4.78 -9.79 16.78
CA LEU A 114 3.36 -9.51 16.98
C LEU A 114 2.46 -10.45 16.16
N GLU A 115 2.97 -11.60 15.72
CA GLU A 115 2.23 -12.54 14.87
C GLU A 115 0.94 -13.06 15.51
N ASN A 116 0.87 -13.06 16.84
CA ASN A 116 -0.30 -13.47 17.60
C ASN A 116 -1.45 -12.45 17.53
N GLU A 117 -1.16 -11.20 17.16
CA GLU A 117 -2.17 -10.16 16.96
C GLU A 117 -2.78 -10.21 15.54
N TYR A 118 -2.22 -11.04 14.65
CA TYR A 118 -2.72 -11.16 13.29
C TYR A 118 -4.12 -11.77 13.29
N ASN A 119 -5.12 -10.92 13.04
CA ASN A 119 -6.49 -11.36 12.84
C ASN A 119 -6.85 -11.30 11.34
N PRO A 120 -7.02 -12.45 10.66
CA PRO A 120 -7.39 -12.44 9.24
C PRO A 120 -8.76 -11.79 9.00
N GLU A 121 -9.69 -11.80 9.96
CA GLU A 121 -11.02 -11.19 9.86
C GLU A 121 -10.96 -9.66 9.72
N THR A 122 -10.03 -9.01 10.41
CA THR A 122 -9.95 -7.54 10.48
C THR A 122 -8.72 -6.97 9.77
N MET A 123 -7.67 -7.78 9.58
CA MET A 123 -6.37 -7.35 9.06
C MET A 123 -5.97 -8.01 7.76
N ALA A 124 -6.70 -9.03 7.28
CA ALA A 124 -6.55 -9.40 5.87
C ALA A 124 -7.30 -8.36 5.03
N ASN A 125 -6.82 -8.10 3.81
CA ASN A 125 -7.58 -7.37 2.78
C ASN A 125 -8.82 -8.19 2.37
N LYS A 126 -9.77 -8.32 3.30
CA LYS A 126 -11.06 -8.96 3.12
C LYS A 126 -11.92 -8.07 2.25
N LYS A 127 -12.80 -8.72 1.49
CA LYS A 127 -13.89 -8.04 0.81
C LYS A 127 -14.67 -7.28 1.89
N PRO A 128 -14.92 -5.96 1.77
CA PRO A 128 -15.88 -5.29 2.62
C PRO A 128 -17.18 -6.09 2.56
N GLU A 129 -17.78 -6.39 3.71
CA GLU A 129 -19.16 -6.85 3.73
C GLU A 129 -20.02 -5.84 2.98
N GLU A 130 -20.95 -6.33 2.15
CA GLU A 130 -21.91 -5.50 1.42
C GLU A 130 -22.70 -4.67 2.43
N LYS A 131 -22.25 -3.44 2.70
CA LYS A 131 -23.10 -2.44 3.31
C LYS A 131 -24.08 -2.01 2.23
N GLU A 132 -25.34 -2.42 2.39
CA GLU A 132 -26.45 -1.85 1.66
C GLU A 132 -26.36 -0.32 1.76
N CYS A 133 -26.04 0.32 0.64
CA CYS A 133 -26.13 1.76 0.51
C CYS A 133 -27.62 2.07 0.50
N THR A 134 -28.18 2.42 1.66
CA THR A 134 -29.55 2.92 1.74
C THR A 134 -29.59 4.26 1.01
N THR A 135 -30.02 4.21 -0.25
CA THR A 135 -30.49 5.38 -1.00
C THR A 135 -31.79 5.86 -0.36
N GLU A 136 -31.70 6.54 0.78
CA GLU A 136 -32.73 7.47 1.24
C GLU A 136 -32.05 8.80 1.54
N ALA A 137 -31.81 9.57 0.49
CA ALA A 137 -31.78 11.02 0.63
C ALA A 137 -33.19 11.45 1.05
N LYS A 138 -33.37 11.78 2.34
CA LYS A 138 -34.60 12.45 2.79
C LYS A 138 -34.61 13.90 2.27
N PRO A 139 -35.75 14.38 1.76
CA PRO A 139 -35.92 15.70 1.17
C PRO A 139 -35.77 16.85 2.18
#